data_AF-A0A242LGW4-F1
#
_entry.id   AF-A0A242LGW4-F1
#
_cell.length_a   1.000
_cell.length_b   1.000
_cell.length_c   1.000
_cell.angle_alpha   90.00
_cell.angle_beta   90.00
_cell.angle_gamma   90.00
#
_symmetry.space_group_name_H-M   'P 1'
#
loop_
_entity.id
_entity.type
_entity.pdbx_description
1 polymer ?
#
loop_
_entity_poly.entity_id
_entity_poly.type
_entity_poly.pdbx_seq_one_letter_code
_entity_poly.pdbx_strand_id
1 'polypeptide(L)'
;MAYEEDWYMRQLKMVVFNPFKKSSADQVMPMIMVMDEGTGENYSVPIQSYLSELILKQEVNQAENILFLESKNMTNEQFVGLGNWFYDLVEELSDEELTMANFSRTEIAQGRAELA
;
A
#
# COMPACT_ATOMS: atom_id res chain seq x y z
N MET A 1 -8.42 22.98 3.40
CA MET A 1 -8.98 23.02 4.77
C MET A 1 -10.12 22.01 4.94
N ALA A 2 -11.37 22.25 4.54
CA ALA A 2 -12.45 21.26 4.77
C ALA A 2 -12.29 19.95 3.95
N TYR A 3 -11.72 20.03 2.74
CA TYR A 3 -11.49 18.86 1.89
C TYR A 3 -10.43 17.90 2.48
N GLU A 4 -9.34 18.44 3.01
CA GLU A 4 -8.27 17.65 3.65
C GLU A 4 -8.75 17.01 4.97
N GLU A 5 -9.56 17.72 5.76
CA GLU A 5 -10.17 17.14 6.96
C GLU A 5 -11.14 16.01 6.62
N ASP A 6 -11.97 16.15 5.58
CA ASP A 6 -12.93 15.11 5.18
C ASP A 6 -12.22 13.87 4.58
N TRP A 7 -11.12 14.09 3.83
CA TRP A 7 -10.23 13.02 3.35
C TRP A 7 -9.62 12.24 4.53
N TYR A 8 -8.97 12.92 5.48
CA TYR A 8 -8.33 12.30 6.64
C TYR A 8 -9.36 11.52 7.48
N MET A 9 -10.58 12.03 7.59
CA MET A 9 -11.69 11.39 8.31
C MET A 9 -12.28 10.18 7.57
N ARG A 10 -12.26 10.14 6.23
CA ARG A 10 -12.59 8.93 5.45
C ARG A 10 -11.54 7.84 5.65
N GLN A 11 -10.26 8.22 5.69
CA GLN A 11 -9.18 7.30 6.01
C GLN A 11 -9.29 6.75 7.42
N LEU A 12 -9.57 7.57 8.45
CA LEU A 12 -9.82 7.08 9.81
C LEU A 12 -11.03 6.15 9.92
N LYS A 13 -12.07 6.34 9.10
CA LYS A 13 -13.19 5.39 9.00
C LYS A 13 -12.76 4.07 8.35
N MET A 14 -11.81 4.10 7.42
CA MET A 14 -11.13 2.90 6.89
C MET A 14 -10.08 2.32 7.83
N VAL A 15 -9.57 3.04 8.84
CA VAL A 15 -8.78 2.42 9.93
C VAL A 15 -9.65 1.48 10.79
N VAL A 16 -10.99 1.61 10.73
CA VAL A 16 -11.93 0.59 11.26
C VAL A 16 -12.02 -0.63 10.32
N PHE A 17 -11.55 -0.52 9.08
CA PHE A 17 -11.16 -1.66 8.25
C PHE A 17 -9.90 -2.24 8.87
N ASN A 18 -10.09 -3.19 9.78
CA ASN A 18 -9.03 -3.99 10.37
C ASN A 18 -8.57 -4.99 9.29
N PRO A 19 -7.46 -4.77 8.55
CA PRO A 19 -6.96 -5.77 7.58
C PRO A 19 -6.61 -7.10 8.27
N PHE A 20 -6.45 -7.08 9.60
CA PHE A 20 -6.32 -8.26 10.46
C PHE A 20 -7.63 -9.04 10.67
N LYS A 21 -8.77 -8.61 10.09
CA LYS A 21 -10.07 -9.30 10.19
C LYS A 21 -10.39 -10.14 8.95
N LYS A 22 -9.41 -10.86 8.42
CA LYS A 22 -9.70 -12.17 7.82
C LYS A 22 -8.53 -13.13 8.04
N SER A 23 -8.85 -14.13 8.84
CA SER A 23 -8.02 -15.27 9.22
C SER A 23 -7.67 -16.13 7.99
N SER A 24 -6.38 -16.23 7.72
CA SER A 24 -5.72 -17.50 7.46
C SER A 24 -4.38 -17.44 8.18
N ALA A 25 -4.21 -18.32 9.17
CA ALA A 25 -3.22 -18.24 10.23
C ALA A 25 -1.75 -18.44 9.80
N ASP A 26 -1.40 -18.39 8.51
CA ASP A 26 -0.10 -18.87 8.04
C ASP A 26 0.61 -18.01 6.97
N GLN A 27 0.08 -16.83 6.58
CA GLN A 27 0.85 -15.91 5.72
C GLN A 27 1.64 -14.92 6.59
N VAL A 28 2.87 -15.31 6.95
CA VAL A 28 3.86 -14.34 7.43
C VAL A 28 4.16 -13.40 6.26
N MET A 29 3.65 -12.18 6.34
CA MET A 29 4.00 -11.14 5.37
C MET A 29 5.50 -10.80 5.52
N PRO A 30 6.22 -10.60 4.42
CA PRO A 30 7.64 -10.25 4.45
C PRO A 30 7.88 -9.00 5.29
N MET A 31 8.96 -9.02 6.07
CA MET A 31 9.45 -7.86 6.79
C MET A 31 10.44 -7.10 5.91
N ILE A 32 10.33 -5.79 5.88
CA ILE A 32 11.26 -4.91 5.16
C ILE A 32 11.99 -4.00 6.15
N MET A 33 13.17 -3.54 5.77
CA MET A 33 13.90 -2.52 6.52
C MET A 33 13.54 -1.15 5.95
N VAL A 34 13.05 -0.27 6.82
CA VAL A 34 12.69 1.11 6.49
C VAL A 34 13.56 2.05 7.30
N MET A 35 14.05 3.11 6.66
CA MET A 35 14.75 4.20 7.34
C MET A 35 13.72 5.27 7.73
N ASP A 36 13.70 5.64 9.01
CA ASP A 36 12.98 6.83 9.48
C ASP A 36 13.79 8.08 9.10
N GLU A 37 13.23 8.96 8.27
CA GLU A 37 13.93 10.17 7.85
C GLU A 37 14.11 11.21 8.97
N GLY A 38 13.27 11.17 10.01
CA GLY A 38 13.31 12.08 11.15
C GLY A 38 14.35 11.68 12.20
N THR A 39 14.54 10.38 12.44
CA THR A 39 15.53 9.87 13.41
C THR A 39 16.81 9.35 12.76
N GLY A 40 16.77 9.00 11.48
CA GLY A 40 17.86 8.33 10.76
C GLY A 40 18.02 6.84 11.14
N GLU A 41 17.09 6.27 11.91
CA GLU A 41 17.17 4.89 12.36
C GLU A 41 16.49 3.94 11.38
N ASN A 42 17.06 2.74 11.23
CA ASN A 42 16.46 1.67 10.45
C ASN A 42 15.62 0.76 11.36
N TYR A 43 14.39 0.50 10.98
CA TYR A 43 13.49 -0.40 11.69
C TYR A 43 12.84 -1.40 10.74
N SER A 44 12.43 -2.54 11.29
CA SER A 44 11.82 -3.62 10.51
C SER A 44 10.31 -3.61 10.68
N VAL A 45 9.58 -3.58 9.57
CA VAL A 45 8.11 -3.59 9.55
C VAL A 45 7.56 -4.58 8.55
N PRO A 46 6.33 -5.10 8.75
CA PRO A 46 5.64 -5.83 7.71
C PRO A 46 5.43 -4.93 6.50
N ILE A 47 5.79 -5.41 5.30
CA ILE A 47 5.67 -4.62 4.07
C ILE A 47 4.26 -4.08 3.86
N GLN A 48 3.24 -4.90 4.14
CA GLN A 48 1.84 -4.52 3.98
C GLN A 48 1.48 -3.29 4.83
N SER A 49 1.98 -3.20 6.07
CA SER A 49 1.76 -2.04 6.94
C SER A 49 2.41 -0.79 6.35
N TYR A 50 3.62 -0.93 5.81
CA TYR A 50 4.34 0.19 5.22
C TYR A 50 3.68 0.69 3.93
N LEU A 51 3.27 -0.22 3.05
CA LEU A 51 2.51 0.14 1.84
C LEU A 51 1.20 0.86 2.18
N SER A 52 0.49 0.40 3.21
CA SER A 52 -0.73 1.07 3.68
C SER A 52 -0.44 2.49 4.17
N GLU A 53 0.67 2.70 4.89
CA GLU A 53 1.07 4.03 5.36
C GLU A 53 1.41 4.97 4.19
N LEU A 54 2.10 4.47 3.17
CA LEU A 54 2.43 5.25 1.97
C LEU A 54 1.17 5.65 1.19
N ILE A 55 0.20 4.72 1.02
CA ILE A 55 -1.10 5.06 0.43
C ILE A 55 -1.81 6.15 1.24
N LEU A 56 -1.79 6.04 2.57
CA LEU A 56 -2.36 7.06 3.47
C LEU A 56 -1.66 8.42 3.37
N LYS A 57 -0.37 8.45 2.99
CA LYS A 57 0.37 9.68 2.73
C LYS A 57 0.22 10.20 1.29
N GLN A 58 -0.60 9.53 0.45
CA GLN A 58 -0.71 9.78 -0.98
C GLN A 58 0.60 9.56 -1.74
N GLU A 59 1.48 8.69 -1.21
CA GLU A 59 2.74 8.29 -1.83
C GLU A 59 2.55 6.97 -2.60
N VAL A 60 1.47 6.87 -3.40
CA VAL A 60 1.04 5.63 -4.08
C VAL A 60 2.09 5.12 -5.07
N ASN A 61 2.68 6.02 -5.88
CA ASN A 61 3.74 5.64 -6.81
C ASN A 61 4.96 5.04 -6.07
N GLN A 62 5.34 5.61 -4.92
CA GLN A 62 6.42 5.08 -4.10
C GLN A 62 6.07 3.71 -3.50
N ALA A 63 4.82 3.54 -3.05
CA ALA A 63 4.32 2.28 -2.55
C ALA A 63 4.41 1.17 -3.61
N GLU A 64 4.00 1.45 -4.85
CA GLU A 64 4.12 0.50 -5.96
C GLU A 64 5.58 0.13 -6.24
N ASN A 65 6.47 1.13 -6.31
CA ASN A 65 7.90 0.87 -6.52
C ASN A 65 8.47 -0.08 -5.46
N ILE A 66 8.07 0.06 -4.19
CA ILE A 66 8.49 -0.83 -3.11
C ILE A 66 7.89 -2.23 -3.25
N LEU A 67 6.59 -2.33 -3.57
CA LEU A 67 5.93 -3.60 -3.82
C LEU A 67 6.68 -4.44 -4.87
N PHE A 68 7.03 -3.84 -6.01
CA PHE A 68 7.78 -4.52 -7.06
C PHE A 68 9.25 -4.76 -6.71
N LEU A 69 9.90 -3.84 -6.00
CA LEU A 69 11.28 -4.04 -5.55
C LEU A 69 11.39 -5.28 -4.64
N GLU A 70 10.46 -5.41 -3.70
CA GLU A 70 10.45 -6.46 -2.68
C GLU A 70 9.89 -7.78 -3.19
N SER A 71 9.22 -7.80 -4.35
CA SER A 71 8.78 -9.04 -5.02
C SER A 71 9.89 -10.09 -5.16
N LYS A 72 11.15 -9.63 -5.30
CA LYS A 72 12.36 -10.47 -5.40
C LYS A 72 12.61 -11.32 -4.15
N ASN A 73 12.07 -10.89 -3.01
CA ASN A 73 12.21 -11.54 -1.71
C ASN A 73 10.97 -12.35 -1.31
N MET A 74 9.99 -12.50 -2.23
CA MET A 74 8.70 -13.15 -1.98
C MET A 74 8.51 -14.39 -2.84
N THR A 75 7.67 -15.30 -2.37
CA THR A 75 7.10 -16.31 -3.29
C THR A 75 6.11 -15.64 -4.24
N ASN A 76 5.88 -16.25 -5.40
CA ASN A 76 4.89 -15.75 -6.35
C ASN A 76 3.49 -15.60 -5.69
N GLU A 77 3.09 -16.55 -4.85
CA GLU A 77 1.80 -16.50 -4.14
C GLU A 77 1.73 -15.29 -3.18
N GLN A 78 2.81 -15.02 -2.44
CA GLN A 78 2.88 -13.84 -1.57
C GLN A 78 2.83 -12.55 -2.36
N PHE A 79 3.59 -12.46 -3.46
CA PHE A 79 3.61 -11.27 -4.31
C PHE A 79 2.25 -10.98 -4.94
N VAL A 80 1.60 -12.00 -5.51
CA VAL A 80 0.26 -11.88 -6.10
C VAL A 80 -0.79 -11.53 -5.03
N GLY A 81 -0.73 -12.14 -3.86
CA GLY A 81 -1.64 -11.84 -2.75
C GLY A 81 -1.51 -10.40 -2.26
N LEU A 82 -0.27 -9.95 -2.04
CA LEU A 82 0.03 -8.60 -1.60
C LEU A 82 -0.32 -7.56 -2.69
N GLY A 83 0.01 -7.84 -3.94
CA GLY A 83 -0.28 -6.94 -5.07
C GLY A 83 -1.78 -6.77 -5.31
N ASN A 84 -2.57 -7.84 -5.24
CA ASN A 84 -4.02 -7.73 -5.34
C ASN A 84 -4.60 -6.89 -4.20
N TRP A 85 -4.17 -7.13 -2.96
CA TRP A 85 -4.56 -6.31 -1.81
C TRP A 85 -4.19 -4.82 -2.00
N PHE A 86 -3.00 -4.54 -2.53
CA PHE A 86 -2.53 -3.18 -2.80
C PHE A 86 -3.43 -2.47 -3.80
N TYR A 87 -3.66 -3.08 -4.97
CA TYR A 87 -4.48 -2.45 -6.01
C TYR A 87 -5.96 -2.36 -5.63
N ASP A 88 -6.49 -3.29 -4.83
CA ASP A 88 -7.86 -3.18 -4.30
C ASP A 88 -8.03 -1.92 -3.43
N LEU A 89 -7.00 -1.54 -2.65
CA LEU A 89 -7.03 -0.29 -1.87
C LEU A 89 -6.85 0.95 -2.75
N VAL A 90 -5.92 0.92 -3.70
CA VAL A 90 -5.64 2.05 -4.59
C VAL A 90 -6.82 2.34 -5.53
N GLU A 91 -7.59 1.31 -5.90
CA GLU A 91 -8.76 1.46 -6.76
C GLU A 91 -9.91 2.22 -6.09
N GLU A 92 -9.98 2.25 -4.76
CA GLU A 92 -10.96 3.04 -3.99
C GLU A 92 -10.67 4.55 -3.97
N LEU A 93 -9.46 4.98 -4.37
CA LEU A 93 -9.10 6.40 -4.47
C LEU A 93 -9.81 7.06 -5.65
N SER A 94 -10.16 8.35 -5.54
CA SER A 94 -10.70 9.12 -6.66
C SER A 94 -9.63 9.45 -7.72
N ASP A 95 -10.05 9.86 -8.91
CA ASP A 95 -9.09 10.23 -9.97
C ASP A 95 -8.24 11.46 -9.57
N GLU A 96 -8.80 12.38 -8.78
CA GLU A 96 -8.07 13.50 -8.21
C GLU A 96 -7.03 13.05 -7.18
N GLU A 97 -7.38 12.12 -6.29
CA GLU A 97 -6.46 11.55 -5.29
C GLU A 97 -5.32 10.78 -5.95
N LEU A 98 -5.63 10.00 -6.99
CA LEU A 98 -4.62 9.32 -7.80
C LEU A 98 -3.68 10.32 -8.48
N THR A 99 -4.24 11.38 -9.07
CA THR A 99 -3.43 12.44 -9.71
C THR A 99 -2.51 13.12 -8.69
N MET A 100 -3.00 13.42 -7.47
CA MET A 100 -2.19 13.98 -6.39
C MET A 100 -1.07 13.03 -5.96
N ALA A 101 -1.33 11.72 -6.01
CA ALA A 101 -0.36 10.67 -5.69
C ALA A 101 0.56 10.27 -6.86
N ASN A 102 0.56 11.04 -7.96
CA ASN A 102 1.27 10.74 -9.20
C ASN A 102 1.00 9.32 -9.72
N PHE A 103 -0.29 8.98 -9.78
CA PHE A 103 -0.79 7.67 -10.17
C PHE A 103 -2.05 7.79 -11.03
N SER A 104 -2.45 6.70 -11.69
CA SER A 104 -3.57 6.68 -12.62
C SER A 104 -4.27 5.32 -12.70
N ARG A 105 -5.51 5.32 -13.21
CA ARG A 105 -6.26 4.08 -13.50
C ARG A 105 -5.53 3.17 -14.48
N THR A 106 -4.79 3.75 -15.41
CA THR A 106 -3.97 3.00 -16.38
C THR A 106 -2.85 2.26 -15.68
N GLU A 107 -2.17 2.90 -14.72
CA GLU A 107 -1.10 2.27 -13.93
C GLU A 107 -1.66 1.15 -13.04
N ILE A 108 -2.85 1.30 -12.44
CA ILE A 108 -3.52 0.20 -11.73
C ILE A 108 -3.70 -1.01 -12.66
N ALA A 109 -4.22 -0.80 -13.88
CA ALA A 109 -4.46 -1.88 -14.82
C ALA A 109 -3.16 -2.53 -15.33
N GLN A 110 -2.12 -1.73 -15.58
CA GLN A 110 -0.80 -2.22 -15.98
C GLN A 110 -0.17 -3.05 -14.86
N GLY A 111 -0.14 -2.51 -13.65
CA GLY A 111 0.41 -3.17 -12.48
C GLY A 111 -0.29 -4.49 -12.17
N ARG A 112 -1.63 -4.54 -12.21
CA ARG A 112 -2.38 -5.81 -12.07
C ARG A 112 -2.04 -6.84 -13.14
N ALA A 113 -1.77 -6.41 -14.38
CA ALA A 113 -1.36 -7.31 -15.45
C ALA A 113 0.06 -7.86 -15.24
N GLU A 114 0.93 -7.15 -14.53
CA GLU A 114 2.28 -7.60 -14.18
C GLU A 114 2.31 -8.57 -12.99
N LEU A 115 1.21 -8.68 -12.23
CA LEU A 115 1.06 -9.72 -11.20
C LEU A 115 0.75 -11.11 -11.78
N ALA A 116 0.37 -11.22 -13.06
CA ALA A 116 -0.18 -12.43 -13.68
C ALA A 116 0.86 -13.35 -14.34
#